data_AF-A0A3C0UN62-F1
#
_entry.id   AF-A0A3C0UN62-F1
#
_cell.length_a   1.000
_cell.length_b   1.000
_cell.length_c   1.000
_cell.angle_alpha   90.00
_cell.angle_beta   90.00
_cell.angle_gamma   90.00
#
_symmetry.space_group_name_H-M   'P 1'
#
loop_
_entity.id
_entity.type
_entity.pdbx_description
1 polymer ?
#
loop_
_entity_poly.entity_id
_entity_poly.type
_entity_poly.pdbx_seq_one_letter_code
_entity_poly.pdbx_strand_id
1 'polypeptide(L)'
;MLYTSTVDNNTLSLLLRLMEWPVLKKFALVGGTNLSLQLGHRMSVDLDLFSNEEFLSEDIILTIDKIFPSFELIYRTEKSCMGIIEGIKVDMILHKYDYLQPIKEIEGIRLVSISDIIPMKLSAMAQRSAKKDFWDIAELLNHFTIAEMLELFGKKYKNHDYGYIVHSLYYFEDADNQEDPVDLKGVVWEQVKEKIKRAANEFVNRKL
;
A
#
# COMPACT_ATOMS: atom_id res chain seq x y z
N MET A 1 -1.64 -0.03 19.13
CA MET A 1 -2.83 0.79 18.82
C MET A 1 -2.58 1.45 17.49
N LEU A 2 -3.59 1.51 16.62
CA LEU A 2 -3.49 2.10 15.29
C LEU A 2 -3.67 3.62 15.32
N TYR A 3 -3.06 4.32 14.36
CA TYR A 3 -3.26 5.75 14.13
C TYR A 3 -4.54 5.97 13.32
N THR A 4 -5.71 5.71 13.90
CA THR A 4 -7.00 5.81 13.20
C THR A 4 -7.31 7.20 12.66
N SER A 5 -6.67 8.25 13.20
CA SER A 5 -6.77 9.62 12.69
C SER A 5 -6.15 9.83 11.30
N THR A 6 -5.41 8.85 10.76
CA THR A 6 -4.87 8.93 9.37
C THR A 6 -5.88 8.56 8.31
N VAL A 7 -7.08 8.15 8.71
CA VAL A 7 -8.14 7.69 7.81
C VAL A 7 -9.43 8.41 8.22
N ASP A 8 -10.19 8.91 7.24
CA ASP A 8 -11.49 9.51 7.54
C ASP A 8 -12.42 8.50 8.23
N ASN A 9 -13.30 8.98 9.10
CA ASN A 9 -14.22 8.16 9.88
C ASN A 9 -15.12 7.28 9.00
N ASN A 10 -15.55 7.79 7.83
CA ASN A 10 -16.37 6.99 6.91
C ASN A 10 -15.56 5.85 6.28
N THR A 11 -14.32 6.13 5.87
CA THR A 11 -13.40 5.12 5.34
C THR A 11 -13.06 4.05 6.38
N LEU A 12 -12.80 4.45 7.63
CA LEU A 12 -12.54 3.52 8.72
C LEU A 12 -13.77 2.66 9.05
N SER A 13 -14.96 3.26 9.09
CA SER A 13 -16.22 2.56 9.31
C SER A 13 -16.53 1.54 8.20
N LEU A 14 -16.32 1.92 6.93
CA LEU A 14 -16.45 1.01 5.80
C LEU A 14 -15.43 -0.14 5.90
N LEU A 15 -14.17 0.17 6.21
CA LEU A 15 -13.12 -0.84 6.38
C LEU A 15 -13.49 -1.89 7.42
N LEU A 16 -13.98 -1.47 8.59
CA LEU A 16 -14.40 -2.39 9.66
C LEU A 16 -15.56 -3.28 9.19
N ARG A 17 -16.58 -2.71 8.53
CA ARG A 17 -17.67 -3.52 7.94
C ARG A 17 -17.16 -4.51 6.91
N LEU A 18 -16.26 -4.10 6.01
CA LEU A 18 -15.64 -5.00 5.03
C LEU A 18 -14.88 -6.15 5.71
N MET A 19 -14.22 -5.89 6.83
CA MET A 19 -13.48 -6.91 7.59
C MET A 19 -14.39 -7.98 8.20
N GLU A 20 -15.64 -7.66 8.51
CA GLU A 20 -16.60 -8.60 9.11
C GLU A 20 -17.20 -9.60 8.10
N TRP A 21 -17.22 -9.27 6.81
CA TRP A 21 -17.91 -10.10 5.82
C TRP A 21 -17.15 -11.38 5.47
N PRO A 22 -17.80 -12.58 5.55
CA PRO A 22 -17.14 -13.86 5.31
C PRO A 22 -16.50 -14.00 3.93
N VAL A 23 -17.08 -13.36 2.91
CA VAL A 23 -16.56 -13.36 1.54
C VAL A 23 -15.18 -12.70 1.46
N LEU A 24 -14.87 -11.78 2.38
CA LEU A 24 -13.60 -11.07 2.48
C LEU A 24 -12.65 -11.63 3.54
N LYS A 25 -12.95 -12.81 4.13
CA LYS A 25 -12.14 -13.41 5.20
C LYS A 25 -10.68 -13.63 4.81
N LYS A 26 -10.42 -13.91 3.54
CA LYS A 26 -9.08 -14.14 2.97
C LYS A 26 -8.32 -12.86 2.64
N PHE A 27 -8.99 -11.71 2.70
CA PHE A 27 -8.41 -10.43 2.34
C PHE A 27 -7.87 -9.74 3.58
N ALA A 28 -6.73 -9.08 3.41
CA ALA A 28 -6.12 -8.21 4.40
C ALA A 28 -5.84 -6.84 3.79
N LEU A 29 -5.90 -5.81 4.63
CA LEU A 29 -5.56 -4.46 4.25
C LEU A 29 -4.06 -4.38 3.93
N VAL A 30 -3.72 -3.73 2.82
CA VAL A 30 -2.36 -3.47 2.36
C VAL A 30 -2.20 -1.98 2.01
N GLY A 31 -1.15 -1.66 1.25
CA GLY A 31 -1.06 -0.39 0.56
C GLY A 31 -0.86 0.80 1.48
N GLY A 32 -1.31 1.97 1.02
CA GLY A 32 -1.11 3.23 1.73
C GLY A 32 -1.88 3.32 3.04
N THR A 33 -3.10 2.77 3.08
CA THR A 33 -3.98 2.87 4.25
C THR A 33 -3.48 2.01 5.39
N ASN A 34 -3.07 0.76 5.12
CA ASN A 34 -2.39 -0.06 6.12
C ASN A 34 -1.16 0.66 6.69
N LEU A 35 -0.28 1.17 5.81
CA LEU A 35 0.94 1.84 6.26
C LEU A 35 0.63 3.09 7.12
N SER A 36 -0.37 3.89 6.72
CA SER A 36 -0.79 5.08 7.47
C SER A 36 -1.34 4.73 8.86
N LEU A 37 -2.15 3.68 8.97
CA LEU A 37 -2.70 3.21 10.25
C LEU A 37 -1.58 2.69 11.18
N GLN A 38 -0.52 2.11 10.63
CA GLN A 38 0.60 1.59 11.42
C GLN A 38 1.63 2.68 11.80
N LEU A 39 1.86 3.69 10.95
CA LEU A 39 2.97 4.65 11.12
C LEU A 39 2.55 6.11 11.36
N GLY A 40 1.28 6.45 11.19
CA GLY A 40 0.73 7.76 11.52
C GLY A 40 1.28 8.91 10.66
N HIS A 41 1.81 8.63 9.46
CA HIS A 41 2.66 9.59 8.73
C HIS A 41 1.90 10.50 7.78
N ARG A 42 0.79 10.06 7.18
CA ARG A 42 -0.04 10.87 6.28
C ARG A 42 -1.48 10.37 6.26
N MET A 43 -2.41 11.20 5.78
CA MET A 43 -3.76 10.76 5.48
C MET A 43 -3.79 9.74 4.34
N SER A 44 -4.73 8.80 4.40
CA SER A 44 -5.03 7.83 3.34
C SER A 44 -6.53 7.66 3.15
N VAL A 45 -6.97 7.50 1.91
CA VAL A 45 -8.39 7.59 1.51
C VAL A 45 -8.90 6.35 0.77
N ASP A 46 -8.01 5.53 0.20
CA ASP A 46 -8.36 4.35 -0.58
C ASP A 46 -8.31 3.08 0.30
N LEU A 47 -9.08 2.04 -0.02
CA LEU A 47 -8.96 0.74 0.63
C LEU A 47 -8.39 -0.30 -0.34
N ASP A 48 -7.17 -0.76 -0.07
CA ASP A 48 -6.54 -1.85 -0.80
C ASP A 48 -6.65 -3.15 0.01
N LEU A 49 -7.51 -4.07 -0.41
CA LEU A 49 -7.75 -5.37 0.22
C LEU A 49 -7.19 -6.49 -0.66
N PHE A 50 -6.09 -7.11 -0.24
CA PHE A 50 -5.41 -8.12 -1.06
C PHE A 50 -5.50 -9.50 -0.41
N SER A 51 -5.66 -10.52 -1.24
CA SER A 51 -5.60 -11.93 -0.86
C SER A 51 -4.41 -12.60 -1.55
N ASN A 52 -3.69 -13.48 -0.86
CA ASN A 52 -2.73 -14.39 -1.50
C ASN A 52 -3.36 -15.74 -1.89
N GLU A 53 -4.60 -15.97 -1.50
CA GLU A 53 -5.41 -17.13 -1.84
C GLU A 53 -6.36 -16.84 -3.00
N GLU A 54 -6.56 -17.82 -3.88
CA GLU A 54 -7.43 -17.68 -5.04
C GLU A 54 -8.89 -17.40 -4.66
N PHE A 55 -9.52 -16.55 -5.48
CA PHE A 55 -10.93 -16.20 -5.44
C PHE A 55 -11.40 -15.89 -6.85
N LEU A 56 -12.72 -15.95 -7.08
CA LEU A 56 -13.35 -15.45 -8.30
C LEU A 56 -13.89 -14.06 -8.04
N SER A 57 -13.47 -13.09 -8.85
CA SER A 57 -13.93 -11.70 -8.69
C SER A 57 -15.45 -11.57 -8.80
N GLU A 58 -16.10 -12.43 -9.60
CA GLU A 58 -17.57 -12.46 -9.73
C GLU A 58 -18.27 -12.77 -8.40
N ASP A 59 -17.76 -13.73 -7.62
CA ASP A 59 -18.36 -14.10 -6.32
C ASP A 59 -18.24 -12.95 -5.31
N ILE A 60 -17.10 -12.24 -5.35
CA ILE A 60 -16.88 -11.04 -4.54
C ILE A 60 -17.89 -9.96 -4.95
N ILE A 61 -17.94 -9.62 -6.23
CA ILE A 61 -18.80 -8.58 -6.81
C ILE A 61 -20.27 -8.84 -6.46
N LEU A 62 -20.78 -10.05 -6.74
CA LEU A 62 -22.18 -10.41 -6.47
C LEU A 62 -22.55 -10.35 -4.99
N THR A 63 -21.58 -10.60 -4.10
CA THR A 63 -21.81 -10.55 -2.65
C THR A 63 -21.75 -9.11 -2.15
N ILE A 64 -20.75 -8.33 -2.60
CA ILE A 64 -20.58 -6.92 -2.23
C ILE A 64 -21.76 -6.07 -2.73
N ASP A 65 -22.22 -6.26 -3.96
CA ASP A 65 -23.38 -5.57 -4.53
C ASP A 65 -24.66 -5.74 -3.69
N LYS A 66 -24.88 -6.94 -3.14
CA LYS A 66 -26.02 -7.22 -2.25
C LYS A 66 -25.91 -6.56 -0.88
N ILE A 67 -24.69 -6.45 -0.37
CA ILE A 67 -24.42 -5.98 1.00
C ILE A 67 -24.32 -4.46 1.04
N PHE A 68 -23.77 -3.86 0.00
CA PHE A 68 -23.48 -2.44 -0.11
C PHE A 68 -24.24 -1.85 -1.30
N PRO A 69 -25.46 -1.31 -1.09
CA PRO A 69 -26.29 -0.79 -2.18
C PRO A 69 -25.66 0.36 -2.99
N SER A 70 -24.66 1.03 -2.43
CA SER A 70 -23.88 2.08 -3.11
C SER A 70 -22.72 1.53 -3.95
N PHE A 71 -22.58 0.22 -4.07
CA PHE A 71 -21.45 -0.38 -4.77
C PHE A 71 -21.54 -0.07 -6.27
N GLU A 72 -20.50 0.57 -6.78
CA GLU A 72 -20.36 0.87 -8.19
C GLU A 72 -19.08 0.21 -8.72
N LEU A 73 -19.24 -0.78 -9.59
CA LEU A 73 -18.11 -1.47 -10.20
C LEU A 73 -17.40 -0.54 -11.19
N ILE A 74 -16.10 -0.29 -10.99
CA ILE A 74 -15.25 0.47 -11.93
C ILE A 74 -14.59 -0.48 -12.93
N TYR A 75 -13.94 -1.54 -12.45
CA TYR A 75 -13.28 -2.51 -13.31
C TYR A 75 -13.27 -3.90 -12.67
N ARG A 76 -13.23 -4.92 -13.53
CA ARG A 76 -12.99 -6.31 -13.13
C ARG A 76 -12.07 -7.05 -14.11
N THR A 77 -11.27 -7.96 -13.58
CA THR A 77 -10.67 -9.10 -14.27
C THR A 77 -11.05 -10.37 -13.52
N GLU A 78 -10.52 -11.53 -13.92
CA GLU A 78 -10.70 -12.77 -13.17
C GLU A 78 -10.17 -12.67 -11.73
N LYS A 79 -9.05 -11.95 -11.55
CA LYS A 79 -8.22 -11.94 -10.34
C LYS A 79 -8.25 -10.63 -9.55
N SER A 80 -9.00 -9.66 -10.03
CA SER A 80 -9.08 -8.35 -9.40
C SER A 80 -10.43 -7.70 -9.70
N CYS A 81 -10.95 -6.96 -8.75
CA CYS A 81 -12.03 -6.02 -8.98
C CYS A 81 -11.81 -4.74 -8.20
N MET A 82 -12.29 -3.64 -8.76
CA MET A 82 -12.26 -2.32 -8.14
C MET A 82 -13.64 -1.73 -8.27
N GLY A 83 -14.12 -1.13 -7.19
CA GLY A 83 -15.34 -0.34 -7.22
C GLY A 83 -15.31 0.78 -6.19
N ILE A 84 -16.41 1.53 -6.17
CA ILE A 84 -16.68 2.57 -5.19
C ILE A 84 -17.75 2.06 -4.26
N ILE A 85 -17.57 2.22 -2.95
CA ILE A 85 -18.60 1.96 -1.94
C ILE A 85 -18.70 3.21 -1.08
N GLU A 86 -19.88 3.83 -1.00
CA GLU A 86 -20.11 5.04 -0.20
C GLU A 86 -19.13 6.18 -0.53
N GLY A 87 -18.75 6.30 -1.81
CA GLY A 87 -17.78 7.29 -2.29
C GLY A 87 -16.31 6.93 -2.05
N ILE A 88 -16.02 5.77 -1.44
CA ILE A 88 -14.67 5.30 -1.13
C ILE A 88 -14.23 4.26 -2.15
N LYS A 89 -13.04 4.44 -2.71
CA LYS A 89 -12.44 3.48 -3.63
C LYS A 89 -12.00 2.22 -2.88
N VAL A 90 -12.42 1.06 -3.36
CA VAL A 90 -12.06 -0.25 -2.80
C VAL A 90 -11.47 -1.13 -3.90
N ASP A 91 -10.22 -1.52 -3.72
CA ASP A 91 -9.47 -2.44 -4.57
C ASP A 91 -9.41 -3.82 -3.91
N MET A 92 -9.86 -4.86 -4.63
CA MET A 92 -9.83 -6.25 -4.18
C MET A 92 -9.01 -7.09 -5.16
N ILE A 93 -7.82 -7.51 -4.76
CA ILE A 93 -6.80 -8.05 -5.68
C ILE A 93 -6.23 -9.38 -5.19
N LEU A 94 -6.11 -10.36 -6.10
CA LEU A 94 -5.31 -11.56 -5.89
C LEU A 94 -3.83 -11.23 -6.09
N HIS A 95 -3.12 -11.09 -4.97
CA HIS A 95 -1.68 -10.91 -4.94
C HIS A 95 -1.02 -12.23 -4.54
N LYS A 96 -0.86 -13.14 -5.51
CA LYS A 96 -0.38 -14.53 -5.34
C LYS A 96 1.12 -14.62 -5.02
N TYR A 97 1.53 -13.96 -3.95
CA TYR A 97 2.85 -14.03 -3.34
C TYR A 97 2.69 -14.34 -1.86
N ASP A 98 3.56 -15.19 -1.34
CA ASP A 98 3.55 -15.54 0.08
C ASP A 98 3.74 -14.28 0.95
N TYR A 99 3.08 -14.28 2.11
CA TYR A 99 3.34 -13.27 3.12
C TYR A 99 4.69 -13.57 3.79
N LEU A 100 5.53 -12.54 3.90
CA LEU A 100 6.82 -12.62 4.58
C LEU A 100 6.64 -12.76 6.10
N GLN A 101 5.51 -12.30 6.63
CA GLN A 101 5.11 -12.43 8.03
C GLN A 101 3.62 -12.76 8.13
N PRO A 102 3.17 -13.39 9.24
CA PRO A 102 1.74 -13.61 9.46
C PRO A 102 0.92 -12.32 9.45
N ILE A 103 -0.28 -12.38 8.89
CA ILE A 103 -1.28 -11.30 9.00
C ILE A 103 -1.59 -11.09 10.49
N LYS A 104 -1.65 -9.82 10.90
CA LYS A 104 -2.04 -9.45 12.27
C LYS A 104 -3.44 -8.85 12.23
N GLU A 105 -4.27 -9.25 13.17
CA GLU A 105 -5.55 -8.59 13.41
C GLU A 105 -5.39 -7.62 14.59
N ILE A 106 -5.62 -6.34 14.34
CA ILE A 106 -5.52 -5.29 15.34
C ILE A 106 -6.77 -4.44 15.20
N GLU A 107 -7.51 -4.26 16.31
CA GLU A 107 -8.72 -3.43 16.34
C GLU A 107 -9.75 -3.83 15.27
N GLY A 108 -9.89 -5.14 15.00
CA GLY A 108 -10.80 -5.69 14.00
C GLY A 108 -10.33 -5.60 12.55
N ILE A 109 -9.11 -5.12 12.31
CA ILE A 109 -8.54 -4.94 10.97
C ILE A 109 -7.44 -5.98 10.73
N ARG A 110 -7.61 -6.79 9.68
CA ARG A 110 -6.57 -7.69 9.18
C ARG A 110 -5.52 -6.88 8.43
N LEU A 111 -4.31 -6.80 8.97
CA LEU A 111 -3.20 -5.99 8.48
C LEU A 111 -2.05 -6.87 8.01
N VAL A 112 -1.59 -6.62 6.79
CA VAL A 112 -0.33 -7.14 6.28
C VAL A 112 0.85 -6.42 6.97
N SER A 113 1.95 -7.15 7.19
CA SER A 113 3.11 -6.61 7.89
C SER A 113 3.79 -5.48 7.12
N ILE A 114 4.48 -4.57 7.81
CA ILE A 114 5.30 -3.53 7.15
C ILE A 114 6.37 -4.17 6.26
N SER A 115 6.97 -5.29 6.69
CA SER A 115 7.95 -6.03 5.90
C SER A 115 7.39 -6.53 4.57
N ASP A 116 6.10 -6.85 4.50
CA ASP A 116 5.38 -7.23 3.29
C ASP A 116 4.96 -6.02 2.43
N ILE A 117 4.65 -4.89 3.06
CA ILE A 117 4.26 -3.64 2.39
C ILE A 117 5.46 -3.00 1.68
N ILE A 118 6.67 -3.07 2.27
CA ILE A 118 7.89 -2.47 1.72
C ILE A 118 8.12 -2.88 0.25
N PRO A 119 8.14 -4.19 -0.10
CA PRO A 119 8.27 -4.61 -1.49
C PRO A 119 7.19 -4.03 -2.40
N MET A 120 5.94 -4.00 -1.92
CA MET A 120 4.81 -3.48 -2.69
C MET A 120 4.96 -1.99 -2.96
N LYS A 121 5.49 -1.23 -1.98
CA LYS A 121 5.74 0.21 -2.13
C LYS A 121 6.90 0.51 -3.07
N LEU A 122 8.00 -0.23 -2.98
CA LEU A 122 9.08 -0.13 -3.95
C LEU A 122 8.60 -0.43 -5.37
N SER A 123 7.78 -1.48 -5.52
CA SER A 123 7.20 -1.87 -6.81
C SER A 123 6.25 -0.81 -7.37
N ALA A 124 5.37 -0.25 -6.54
CA ALA A 124 4.43 0.80 -6.93
C ALA A 124 5.15 2.10 -7.29
N MET A 125 6.09 2.55 -6.46
CA MET A 125 6.92 3.72 -6.74
C MET A 125 7.63 3.58 -8.08
N ALA A 126 8.26 2.42 -8.34
CA ALA A 126 8.99 2.21 -9.57
C ALA A 126 8.07 2.24 -10.82
N GLN A 127 6.87 1.65 -10.74
CA GLN A 127 5.98 1.49 -11.89
C GLN A 127 5.15 2.72 -12.23
N ARG A 128 4.67 3.46 -11.24
CA ARG A 128 3.70 4.56 -11.46
C ARG A 128 4.16 5.92 -10.95
N SER A 129 5.27 5.98 -10.20
CA SER A 129 5.85 7.23 -9.69
C SER A 129 4.81 8.15 -9.01
N ALA A 130 3.86 7.59 -8.27
CA ALA A 130 2.88 8.41 -7.57
C ALA A 130 3.55 9.11 -6.39
N LYS A 131 3.30 10.41 -6.21
CA LYS A 131 3.96 11.23 -5.18
C LYS A 131 3.79 10.67 -3.76
N LYS A 132 2.61 10.13 -3.45
CA LYS A 132 2.33 9.43 -2.18
C LYS A 132 3.21 8.20 -1.92
N ASP A 133 3.68 7.51 -2.97
CA ASP A 133 4.59 6.36 -2.79
C ASP A 133 5.97 6.81 -2.34
N PHE A 134 6.47 7.96 -2.82
CA PHE A 134 7.73 8.52 -2.33
C PHE A 134 7.63 8.96 -0.86
N TRP A 135 6.49 9.54 -0.45
CA TRP A 135 6.24 9.80 0.98
C TRP A 135 6.27 8.53 1.81
N ASP A 136 5.64 7.46 1.32
CA ASP A 136 5.66 6.16 1.99
C ASP A 136 7.09 5.59 2.09
N ILE A 137 7.89 5.69 1.02
CA ILE A 137 9.31 5.28 1.05
C ILE A 137 10.12 6.14 2.02
N ALA A 138 9.94 7.46 2.03
CA ALA A 138 10.61 8.34 2.97
C ALA A 138 10.23 8.04 4.42
N GLU A 139 8.98 7.70 4.72
CA GLU A 139 8.59 7.25 6.05
C GLU A 139 9.28 5.93 6.41
N LEU A 140 9.26 4.94 5.50
CA LEU A 140 9.91 3.64 5.71
C LEU A 140 11.42 3.79 5.98
N LEU A 141 12.08 4.79 5.40
CA LEU A 141 13.49 5.11 5.66
C LEU A 141 13.78 5.61 7.08
N ASN A 142 12.77 5.86 7.93
CA ASN A 142 12.97 6.05 9.37
C ASN A 142 13.30 4.74 10.10
N HIS A 143 12.97 3.60 9.49
CA HIS A 143 12.99 2.29 10.14
C HIS A 143 13.84 1.26 9.40
N PHE A 144 14.07 1.46 8.10
CA PHE A 144 14.78 0.52 7.24
C PHE A 144 15.77 1.27 6.34
N THR A 145 16.91 0.63 6.06
CA THR A 145 17.84 1.04 5.01
C THR A 145 17.36 0.56 3.64
N ILE A 146 17.81 1.21 2.57
CA ILE A 146 17.54 0.74 1.19
C ILE A 146 17.98 -0.72 0.99
N ALA A 147 19.10 -1.13 1.59
CA ALA A 147 19.58 -2.51 1.51
C ALA A 147 18.58 -3.51 2.10
N GLU A 148 18.07 -3.25 3.31
CA GLU A 148 17.06 -4.10 3.96
C GLU A 148 15.74 -4.12 3.17
N MET A 149 15.33 -2.97 2.64
CA MET A 149 14.12 -2.89 1.82
C MET A 149 14.23 -3.71 0.53
N LEU A 150 15.40 -3.68 -0.12
CA LEU A 150 15.68 -4.51 -1.30
C LEU A 150 15.79 -6.00 -0.94
N GLU A 151 16.34 -6.35 0.22
CA GLU A 151 16.36 -7.75 0.68
C GLU A 151 14.93 -8.29 0.87
N LEU A 152 14.04 -7.50 1.48
CA LEU A 152 12.62 -7.84 1.58
C LEU A 152 11.98 -7.95 0.19
N PHE A 153 12.35 -7.07 -0.74
CA PHE A 153 11.87 -7.12 -2.12
C PHE A 153 12.22 -8.45 -2.78
N GLY A 154 13.49 -8.87 -2.69
CA GLY A 154 13.95 -10.14 -3.25
C GLY A 154 13.32 -11.38 -2.62
N LYS A 155 13.01 -11.32 -1.32
CA LYS A 155 12.28 -12.40 -0.63
C LYS A 155 10.85 -12.55 -1.17
N LYS A 156 10.18 -11.44 -1.48
CA LYS A 156 8.78 -11.46 -1.96
C LYS A 156 8.66 -11.76 -3.45
N TYR A 157 9.50 -11.12 -4.27
CA TYR A 157 9.42 -11.19 -5.73
C TYR A 157 10.63 -11.93 -6.29
N LYS A 158 10.47 -13.20 -6.70
CA LYS A 158 11.61 -14.06 -7.12
C LYS A 158 12.34 -13.57 -8.39
N ASN A 159 11.64 -12.93 -9.32
CA ASN A 159 12.20 -12.38 -10.57
C ASN A 159 12.15 -10.85 -10.50
N HIS A 160 13.17 -10.24 -9.92
CA HIS A 160 13.21 -8.80 -9.65
C HIS A 160 14.38 -8.12 -10.37
N ASP A 161 14.15 -6.89 -10.81
CA ASP A 161 15.19 -5.99 -11.28
C ASP A 161 15.45 -4.94 -10.20
N TYR A 162 16.49 -5.17 -9.39
CA TYR A 162 16.93 -4.18 -8.39
C TYR A 162 17.42 -2.89 -9.04
N GLY A 163 18.01 -2.96 -10.24
CA GLY A 163 18.54 -1.81 -10.95
C GLY A 163 17.42 -0.81 -11.27
N TYR A 164 16.30 -1.32 -11.79
CA TYR A 164 15.12 -0.49 -12.04
C TYR A 164 14.60 0.19 -10.77
N ILE A 165 14.45 -0.56 -9.66
CA ILE A 165 13.97 0.01 -8.39
C ILE A 165 14.91 1.10 -7.87
N VAL A 166 16.22 0.84 -7.88
CA VAL A 166 17.23 1.79 -7.41
C VAL A 166 17.25 3.04 -8.29
N HIS A 167 17.10 2.88 -9.61
CA HIS A 167 16.99 4.00 -10.52
C HIS A 167 15.74 4.85 -10.21
N SER A 168 14.60 4.22 -9.95
CA SER A 168 13.36 4.94 -9.62
C SER A 168 13.45 5.78 -8.35
N LEU A 169 14.36 5.48 -7.41
CA LEU A 169 14.62 6.33 -6.23
C LEU A 169 15.14 7.74 -6.58
N TYR A 170 15.66 7.93 -7.81
CA TYR A 170 16.12 9.23 -8.29
C TYR A 170 15.13 9.92 -9.23
N TYR A 171 14.06 9.24 -9.64
CA TYR A 171 13.14 9.70 -10.67
C TYR A 171 11.88 10.32 -10.06
N PHE A 172 11.87 11.64 -9.91
CA PHE A 172 10.78 12.40 -9.28
C PHE A 172 9.90 13.15 -10.28
N GLU A 173 10.24 13.16 -11.57
CA GLU A 173 9.65 14.04 -12.58
C GLU A 173 8.14 13.88 -12.70
N ASP A 174 7.65 12.63 -12.75
CA ASP A 174 6.20 12.35 -12.75
C ASP A 174 5.51 12.77 -11.45
N ALA A 175 6.21 12.65 -10.32
CA ALA A 175 5.69 12.96 -8.99
C ALA A 175 5.66 14.47 -8.71
N ASP A 176 6.62 15.24 -9.25
CA ASP A 176 6.75 16.68 -9.01
C ASP A 176 5.47 17.45 -9.39
N ASN A 177 4.75 16.99 -10.42
CA ASN A 177 3.52 17.60 -10.93
C ASN A 177 2.22 17.13 -10.24
N GLN A 178 2.30 16.20 -9.28
CA GLN A 178 1.14 15.69 -8.55
C GLN A 178 0.93 16.49 -7.26
N GLU A 179 -0.30 16.43 -6.73
CA GLU A 179 -0.60 17.02 -5.41
C GLU A 179 0.16 16.30 -4.29
N ASP A 180 0.58 17.08 -3.29
CA ASP A 180 1.19 16.54 -2.08
C ASP A 180 0.13 15.78 -1.27
N PRO A 181 0.45 14.59 -0.73
CA PRO A 181 -0.42 13.97 0.25
C PRO A 181 -0.51 14.85 1.50
N VAL A 182 -1.62 14.75 2.24
CA VAL A 182 -1.74 15.41 3.55
C VAL A 182 -0.84 14.69 4.56
N ASP A 183 0.38 15.17 4.70
CA ASP A 183 1.36 14.70 5.68
C ASP A 183 0.96 15.12 7.11
N LEU A 184 1.15 14.23 8.08
CA LEU A 184 0.78 14.45 9.48
C LEU A 184 1.98 14.69 10.41
N LYS A 185 3.19 14.70 9.85
CA LYS A 185 4.46 14.92 10.54
C LYS A 185 5.13 16.25 10.14
N GLY A 186 4.52 17.02 9.25
CA GLY A 186 5.02 18.29 8.75
C GLY A 186 6.14 18.16 7.71
N VAL A 187 6.27 17.00 7.06
CA VAL A 187 7.28 16.76 6.04
C VAL A 187 6.82 17.36 4.71
N VAL A 188 7.70 18.13 4.07
CA VAL A 188 7.45 18.73 2.74
C VAL A 188 8.16 17.96 1.63
N TRP A 189 7.71 18.15 0.38
CA TRP A 189 8.19 17.38 -0.77
C TRP A 189 9.73 17.42 -0.95
N GLU A 190 10.35 18.58 -0.77
CA GLU A 190 11.82 18.68 -0.91
C GLU A 190 12.56 17.83 0.12
N GLN A 191 12.06 17.74 1.35
CA GLN A 191 12.66 16.89 2.39
C GLN A 191 12.51 15.40 2.05
N VAL A 192 11.38 15.00 1.44
CA VAL A 192 11.19 13.63 0.94
C VAL A 192 12.23 13.30 -0.13
N LYS A 193 12.39 14.18 -1.13
CA LYS A 193 13.38 14.01 -2.20
C LYS A 193 14.81 13.94 -1.64
N GLU A 194 15.19 14.86 -0.77
CA GLU A 194 16.51 14.89 -0.14
C GLU A 194 16.79 13.61 0.64
N LYS A 195 15.84 13.15 1.46
CA LYS A 195 15.98 11.94 2.25
C LYS A 195 16.19 10.69 1.39
N ILE A 196 15.37 10.52 0.35
CA ILE A 196 15.47 9.37 -0.56
C ILE A 196 16.78 9.42 -1.33
N LYS A 197 17.16 10.57 -1.91
CA LYS A 197 18.44 10.74 -2.62
C LYS A 197 19.63 10.44 -1.73
N ARG A 198 19.61 10.91 -0.47
CA ARG A 198 20.68 10.63 0.49
C ARG A 198 20.81 9.13 0.76
N ALA A 199 19.70 8.47 1.08
CA ALA A 199 19.69 7.03 1.36
C ALA A 199 20.11 6.20 0.14
N ALA A 200 19.70 6.59 -1.06
CA ALA A 200 20.10 5.93 -2.30
C ALA A 200 21.61 6.10 -2.57
N ASN A 201 22.15 7.31 -2.39
CA ASN A 201 23.59 7.57 -2.55
C ASN A 201 24.42 6.78 -1.54
N GLU A 202 23.99 6.73 -0.27
CA GLU A 202 24.64 5.92 0.77
C GLU A 202 24.66 4.42 0.38
N PHE A 203 23.58 3.91 -0.21
CA PHE A 203 23.50 2.53 -0.68
C PHE A 203 24.42 2.25 -1.86
N VAL A 204 24.42 3.10 -2.89
CA VAL A 204 25.25 2.93 -4.09
C VAL A 204 26.74 3.00 -3.75
N ASN A 205 27.15 3.99 -2.95
CA ASN A 205 28.56 4.18 -2.58
C ASN A 205 29.14 3.07 -1.70
N ARG A 206 28.30 2.31 -0.99
CA ARG A 206 28.73 1.14 -0.19
C ARG A 206 28.88 -0.14 -1.00
N LYS A 207 28.34 -0.18 -2.23
CA LYS A 207 28.43 -1.33 -3.14
C LYS A 207 29.53 -1.19 -4.20
N LEU A 208 30.16 -0.02 -4.29
CA LEU A 208 31.40 0.23 -5.01
C LEU A 208 32.59 0.01 -4.06
#